data_AF-A0A0A9CY62-F1
#
_entry.id   AF-A0A0A9CY62-F1
#
_cell.length_a   1.000
_cell.length_b   1.000
_cell.length_c   1.000
_cell.angle_alpha   90.00
_cell.angle_beta   90.00
_cell.angle_gamma   90.00
#
_symmetry.space_group_name_H-M   'P 1'
#
loop_
_entity.id
_entity.type
_entity.pdbx_description
1 polymer ?
#
loop_
_entity_poly.entity_id
_entity_poly.type
_entity_poly.pdbx_seq_one_letter_code
_entity_poly.pdbx_strand_id
1 'polypeptide(L)'
;MEAIFLVRQLMERYRDQKKDLHMVFIDLEKVYDKIPRNIMWWALEKHKVPTKYITLIKDIYDNVVTSVRTSNGDINNFPIRIGLHQGSTLSPYLFSLMMDEITRDI
;
A
#
# COMPACT_ATOMS: atom_id res chain seq x y z
N MET A 1 -3.70 -0.36 17.76
CA MET A 1 -4.05 -0.86 19.11
C MET A 1 -5.25 -1.79 19.05
N GLU A 2 -6.26 -1.46 18.23
CA GLU A 2 -7.48 -2.28 18.05
C GLU A 2 -7.22 -3.66 17.42
N ALA A 3 -6.44 -3.77 16.34
CA ALA A 3 -6.22 -5.06 15.67
C ALA A 3 -5.61 -6.13 16.58
N ILE A 4 -4.58 -5.77 17.37
CA ILE A 4 -3.95 -6.70 18.33
C ILE A 4 -4.96 -7.09 19.42
N PHE A 5 -5.75 -6.14 19.90
CA PHE A 5 -6.79 -6.42 20.89
C PHE A 5 -7.86 -7.38 20.33
N LEU A 6 -8.31 -7.17 19.09
CA LEU A 6 -9.28 -8.04 18.42
C LEU A 6 -8.74 -9.46 18.24
N VAL A 7 -7.48 -9.60 17.81
CA VAL A 7 -6.84 -10.92 17.69
C VAL A 7 -6.76 -11.61 19.05
N ARG A 8 -6.39 -10.89 20.13
CA ARG A 8 -6.38 -11.44 21.49
C ARG A 8 -7.77 -11.90 21.94
N GLN A 9 -8.79 -11.08 21.72
CA GLN A 9 -10.18 -11.44 22.04
C GLN A 9 -10.65 -12.67 21.26
N LEU A 10 -10.25 -12.80 20.00
CA LEU A 10 -10.55 -13.99 19.19
C LEU A 10 -9.87 -15.24 19.76
N MET A 11 -8.59 -15.14 20.12
CA MET A 11 -7.83 -16.23 20.73
C MET A 11 -8.43 -16.69 22.07
N GLU A 12 -8.81 -15.75 22.93
CA GLU A 12 -9.46 -16.04 24.22
C GLU A 12 -10.77 -16.80 24.02
N ARG A 13 -11.63 -16.36 23.10
CA ARG A 13 -12.91 -17.02 22.82
C ARG A 13 -12.77 -18.45 22.31
N TYR A 14 -11.82 -18.71 21.40
CA TYR A 14 -11.60 -20.06 20.89
C TYR A 14 -11.02 -20.99 21.96
N ARG A 15 -10.15 -20.45 22.84
CA ARG A 15 -9.62 -21.16 24.00
C ARG A 15 -10.73 -21.57 24.98
N ASP A 16 -11.65 -20.65 25.30
CA ASP A 16 -12.78 -20.91 26.20
C ASP A 16 -13.73 -21.97 25.63
N GLN A 17 -13.93 -21.96 24.30
CA GLN A 17 -14.75 -22.94 23.59
C GLN A 17 -14.03 -24.28 23.35
N LYS A 18 -12.75 -24.42 23.73
CA LYS A 18 -11.90 -25.59 23.46
C LYS A 18 -11.88 -25.96 21.96
N LYS A 19 -11.82 -24.96 21.08
CA LYS A 19 -11.72 -25.13 19.63
C LYS A 19 -10.33 -24.74 19.15
N ASP A 20 -9.87 -25.41 18.11
CA ASP A 20 -8.62 -25.06 17.45
C ASP A 20 -8.78 -23.74 16.66
N LEU A 21 -7.76 -22.89 16.73
CA LEU A 21 -7.66 -21.64 15.99
C LEU A 21 -6.34 -21.64 15.22
N HIS A 22 -6.42 -21.55 13.90
CA HIS A 22 -5.26 -21.39 13.03
C HIS A 22 -5.24 -19.97 12.46
N MET A 23 -4.09 -19.30 12.54
CA MET A 23 -3.90 -17.93 12.07
C MET A 23 -2.67 -17.85 11.16
N VAL A 24 -2.78 -17.09 10.08
CA VAL A 24 -1.68 -16.79 9.16
C VAL A 24 -1.48 -15.28 9.16
N PHE A 25 -0.25 -14.85 9.42
CA PHE A 25 0.15 -13.44 9.35
C PHE A 25 0.98 -13.23 8.08
N ILE A 26 0.56 -12.28 7.24
CA ILE A 26 1.23 -11.94 5.99
C ILE A 26 1.87 -10.56 6.18
N ASP A 27 3.19 -10.50 5.99
CA ASP A 27 3.93 -9.25 5.94
C ASP A 27 4.34 -8.93 4.50
N LEU A 28 4.10 -7.69 4.07
CA LEU A 28 4.37 -7.24 2.70
C LEU A 28 5.68 -6.46 2.66
N GLU A 29 6.75 -7.13 2.21
CA GLU A 29 8.09 -6.56 2.21
C GLU A 29 8.20 -5.32 1.30
N LYS A 30 8.51 -4.15 1.89
CA LYS A 30 8.71 -2.87 1.19
C LYS A 30 7.58 -2.55 0.22
N VAL A 31 6.33 -2.73 0.67
CA VAL A 31 5.18 -2.66 -0.22
C VAL A 31 5.06 -1.33 -0.97
N TYR A 32 5.44 -0.22 -0.33
CA TYR A 32 5.40 1.10 -0.97
C TYR A 32 6.38 1.18 -2.14
N ASP A 33 7.52 0.49 -2.10
CA ASP A 33 8.54 0.56 -3.16
C ASP A 33 8.23 -0.40 -4.32
N LYS A 34 7.42 -1.43 -4.07
CA LYS A 34 7.22 -2.54 -5.01
C LYS A 34 5.88 -2.53 -5.74
N ILE A 35 4.97 -1.61 -5.42
CA ILE A 35 3.64 -1.56 -6.05
C ILE A 35 3.73 -1.17 -7.53
N PRO A 36 3.23 -2.01 -8.46
CA PRO A 36 3.11 -1.63 -9.86
C PRO A 36 2.06 -0.54 -10.06
N ARG A 37 2.40 0.54 -10.75
CA ARG A 37 1.50 1.69 -10.95
C ARG A 37 0.22 1.34 -11.71
N ASN A 38 0.26 0.35 -12.61
CA ASN A 38 -0.92 -0.14 -13.31
C ASN A 38 -1.99 -0.73 -12.37
N ILE A 39 -1.56 -1.40 -11.28
CA ILE A 39 -2.49 -1.91 -10.27
C ILE A 39 -3.15 -0.75 -9.51
N MET A 40 -2.39 0.31 -9.24
CA MET A 40 -2.95 1.53 -8.65
C MET A 40 -4.00 2.17 -9.55
N TRP A 41 -3.73 2.34 -10.85
CA TRP A 41 -4.71 2.90 -11.79
C TRP A 41 -5.97 2.06 -11.89
N TRP A 42 -5.79 0.74 -12.01
CA TRP A 42 -6.90 -0.22 -12.04
C TRP A 42 -7.77 -0.13 -10.78
N ALA A 43 -7.16 -0.09 -9.59
CA ALA A 43 -7.90 0.01 -8.34
C ALA A 43 -8.70 1.32 -8.25
N LEU A 44 -8.12 2.46 -8.66
CA LEU A 44 -8.83 3.74 -8.70
C LEU A 44 -10.04 3.70 -9.65
N GLU A 45 -9.90 3.08 -10.81
CA GLU A 45 -10.98 2.89 -11.78
C GLU A 45 -12.10 2.00 -11.20
N LYS A 46 -11.74 0.90 -10.51
CA LYS A 46 -12.69 0.00 -9.84
C LYS A 46 -13.48 0.67 -8.73
N HIS A 47 -12.82 1.55 -7.98
CA HIS A 47 -13.43 2.41 -6.96
C HIS A 47 -14.23 3.59 -7.56
N LYS A 48 -14.36 3.67 -8.88
CA LYS A 48 -15.10 4.72 -9.61
C LYS A 48 -14.62 6.14 -9.26
N VAL A 49 -13.34 6.29 -8.95
CA VAL A 49 -12.73 7.60 -8.73
C VAL A 49 -12.87 8.40 -10.02
N PRO A 50 -13.37 9.66 -9.98
CA PRO A 50 -13.57 10.43 -11.20
C PRO A 50 -12.29 10.56 -12.01
N THR A 51 -12.38 10.40 -13.34
CA THR A 51 -11.22 10.38 -14.25
C THR A 51 -10.32 11.59 -14.08
N LYS A 52 -10.89 12.78 -13.79
CA LYS A 52 -10.12 14.00 -13.51
C LYS A 52 -9.11 13.81 -12.37
N TYR A 53 -9.49 13.12 -11.30
CA TYR A 53 -8.58 12.84 -10.18
C TYR A 53 -7.57 11.76 -10.53
N ILE A 54 -7.99 10.72 -11.26
CA ILE A 54 -7.06 9.68 -11.74
C ILE A 54 -5.97 10.30 -12.61
N THR A 55 -6.32 11.20 -13.53
CA THR A 55 -5.36 11.94 -14.36
C THR A 55 -4.44 12.80 -13.49
N LEU A 56 -4.97 13.57 -12.54
CA LEU A 56 -4.15 14.37 -11.63
C LEU A 56 -3.15 13.51 -10.84
N ILE A 57 -3.57 12.33 -10.37
CA ILE A 57 -2.68 11.41 -9.67
C ILE A 57 -1.65 10.84 -10.64
N LYS A 58 -2.03 10.46 -11.86
CA LYS A 58 -1.07 10.02 -12.90
C LYS A 58 0.00 11.08 -13.15
N ASP A 59 -0.37 12.36 -13.23
CA ASP A 59 0.55 13.48 -13.42
C ASP A 59 1.54 13.63 -12.25
N ILE A 60 1.11 13.38 -11.01
CA ILE A 60 2.01 13.38 -9.83
C ILE A 60 3.10 12.29 -9.95
N TYR A 61 2.76 11.15 -10.57
CA TYR A 61 3.67 10.02 -10.70
C TYR A 61 4.44 10.03 -12.03
N ASP A 62 4.06 10.84 -13.01
CA ASP A 62 4.69 10.86 -14.32
C ASP A 62 6.08 11.50 -14.28
N ASN A 63 7.01 10.94 -15.05
CA ASN A 63 8.41 11.40 -15.19
C ASN A 63 9.15 11.74 -13.87
N VAL A 64 8.74 11.13 -12.75
CA VAL A 64 9.37 11.33 -11.44
C VAL A 64 10.82 10.81 -11.48
N VAL A 65 11.75 11.66 -11.06
CA VAL A 65 13.16 11.33 -10.87
C VAL A 65 13.56 11.59 -9.43
N THR A 66 14.57 10.86 -8.96
CA THR A 66 15.16 11.06 -7.64
C THR A 66 16.68 10.97 -7.71
N SER A 67 17.37 11.42 -6.67
CA SER A 67 18.82 11.31 -6.50
C SER A 67 19.15 10.79 -5.10
N VAL A 68 20.36 10.25 -4.96
CA VAL A 68 20.89 9.84 -3.66
C VAL A 68 21.79 10.95 -3.13
N ARG A 69 21.49 11.46 -1.92
CA ARG A 69 22.37 12.39 -1.20
C ARG A 69 23.42 11.63 -0.39
N THR A 70 24.68 11.96 -0.61
CA THR A 70 25.83 11.41 0.13
C THR A 70 26.58 12.52 0.87
N SER A 71 27.57 12.17 1.69
CA SER A 71 28.47 13.14 2.33
C SER A 71 29.24 14.02 1.34
N ASN A 72 29.39 13.54 0.10
CA ASN A 72 30.13 14.23 -0.97
C ASN A 72 29.19 14.99 -1.92
N GLY A 73 27.90 15.07 -1.60
CA GLY A 73 26.86 15.70 -2.43
C GLY A 73 25.87 14.71 -3.05
N ASP A 74 25.03 15.23 -3.94
CA ASP A 74 23.98 14.47 -4.61
C ASP A 74 24.55 13.72 -5.83
N ILE A 75 24.15 12.46 -6.00
CA ILE A 75 24.45 11.64 -7.17
C ILE A 75 23.50 12.01 -8.33
N ASN A 76 23.85 11.60 -9.55
CA ASN A 76 23.00 11.70 -10.74
C ASN A 76 21.56 11.21 -10.49
N ASN A 77 20.62 11.92 -11.12
CA ASN A 77 19.20 11.59 -11.08
C ASN A 77 18.91 10.28 -11.81
N PHE A 78 17.96 9.52 -11.29
CA PHE A 78 17.41 8.32 -11.92
C PHE A 78 15.87 8.30 -11.80
N PRO A 79 15.17 7.68 -12.76
CA PRO A 79 13.71 7.68 -12.77
C PRO A 79 13.13 6.70 -11.74
N ILE A 80 12.02 7.11 -11.09
CA ILE A 80 11.16 6.24 -10.29
C ILE A 80 9.98 5.81 -11.17
N ARG A 81 9.86 4.50 -11.42
CA ARG A 81 8.80 3.93 -12.28
C ARG A 81 7.82 3.02 -11.54
N ILE A 82 8.13 2.65 -10.31
CA ILE A 82 7.36 1.74 -9.47
C ILE A 82 7.18 2.34 -8.09
N GLY A 83 6.15 1.87 -7.39
CA GLY A 83 5.90 2.22 -6.01
C GLY A 83 5.11 3.51 -5.83
N LEU A 84 4.74 3.72 -4.57
CA LEU A 84 4.13 4.91 -3.99
C LEU A 84 5.23 5.84 -3.48
N HIS A 85 4.97 7.15 -3.48
CA HIS A 85 5.90 8.11 -2.89
C HIS A 85 5.91 7.95 -1.38
N GLN A 86 7.03 7.48 -0.81
CA GLN A 86 7.21 7.44 0.64
C GLN A 86 7.16 8.86 1.21
N GLY A 87 6.45 9.04 2.33
CA GLY A 87 6.26 10.36 2.96
C GLY A 87 5.15 11.22 2.33
N SER A 88 4.52 10.78 1.24
CA SER A 88 3.32 11.44 0.70
C SER A 88 2.11 11.14 1.58
N THR A 89 1.31 12.17 1.87
CA THR A 89 0.03 12.05 2.58
C THR A 89 -1.04 11.29 1.80
N LEU A 90 -0.90 11.22 0.46
CA LEU A 90 -1.83 10.53 -0.42
C LEU A 90 -1.53 9.01 -0.50
N SER A 91 -0.25 8.62 -0.34
CA SER A 91 0.18 7.23 -0.51
C SER A 91 -0.56 6.23 0.38
N PRO A 92 -0.83 6.50 1.69
CA PRO A 92 -1.61 5.58 2.52
C PRO A 92 -3.02 5.33 1.98
N TYR A 93 -3.69 6.36 1.46
CA TYR A 93 -5.04 6.22 0.92
C TYR A 93 -5.04 5.42 -0.39
N LEU A 94 -4.09 5.69 -1.29
CA LEU A 94 -3.91 4.91 -2.52
C LEU A 94 -3.64 3.44 -2.19
N PHE A 95 -2.78 3.19 -1.18
CA PHE A 95 -2.49 1.86 -0.69
C PHE A 95 -3.76 1.13 -0.20
N SER A 96 -4.57 1.78 0.62
CA SER A 96 -5.83 1.21 1.11
C SER A 96 -6.80 0.84 -0.02
N LEU A 97 -6.97 1.71 -1.03
CA LEU A 97 -7.85 1.41 -2.17
C LEU A 97 -7.37 0.21 -3.00
N MET A 98 -6.06 0.10 -3.19
CA MET A 98 -5.48 -1.05 -3.87
C MET A 98 -5.65 -2.33 -3.06
N MET A 99 -5.37 -2.29 -1.76
CA MET A 99 -5.53 -3.46 -0.90
C MET A 99 -6.98 -3.92 -0.88
N ASP A 100 -7.93 -2.99 -0.73
CA ASP A 100 -9.36 -3.30 -0.75
C ASP A 100 -9.77 -4.02 -2.05
N GLU A 101 -9.26 -3.58 -3.20
CA GLU A 101 -9.57 -4.22 -4.47
C GLU A 101 -8.87 -5.58 -4.64
N ILE A 102 -7.60 -5.70 -4.22
CA ILE A 102 -6.82 -6.96 -4.33
C ILE A 102 -7.39 -8.04 -3.40
N THR A 103 -7.89 -7.65 -2.23
CA THR A 103 -8.46 -8.59 -1.25
C THR A 103 -9.97 -8.76 -1.37
N ARG A 104 -10.62 -8.16 -2.37
CA ARG A 104 -12.09 -8.17 -2.53
C ARG A 104 -12.67 -9.58 -2.59
N ASP A 105 -11.95 -10.50 -3.23
CA ASP A 105 -12.37 -11.88 -3.47
C ASP A 105 -11.66 -12.90 -2.56
N ILE A 106 -10.99 -12.43 -1.50
CA ILE A 106 -10.36 -13.24 -0.45
C ILE A 106 -11.29 -13.32 0.76
#